data_AF-A0A1B9KKB6-F1
#
_entry.id   AF-A0A1B9KKB6-F1
#
_cell.length_a   1.000
_cell.length_b   1.000
_cell.length_c   1.000
_cell.angle_alpha   90.00
_cell.angle_beta   90.00
_cell.angle_gamma   90.00
#
_symmetry.space_group_name_H-M   'P 1'
#
loop_
_entity.id
_entity.type
_entity.pdbx_description
1 polymer ?
#
loop_
_entity_poly.entity_id
_entity_poly.type
_entity_poly.pdbx_seq_one_letter_code
_entity_poly.pdbx_strand_id
1 'polypeptide(L)'
;MKDYIISFRDKQRYALIEYNKIDKFNYYYEGVIIESNFPEEVIFFINECHAIINDMAISLLDEIEKKLYLYDIGLEKNCSRIFDIQFIDKNKISFFTKYPSSWGYLDKYPSD
;
A
#
# COMPACT_ATOMS: atom_id res chain seq x y z
N MET A 1 -13.94 -4.62 7.77
CA MET A 1 -14.34 -4.89 6.37
C MET A 1 -13.45 -5.99 5.80
N LYS A 2 -13.93 -6.83 4.88
CA LYS A 2 -13.13 -7.89 4.24
C LYS A 2 -13.06 -7.68 2.73
N ASP A 3 -11.88 -7.70 2.14
CA ASP A 3 -11.65 -7.42 0.71
C ASP A 3 -10.35 -8.05 0.20
N TYR A 4 -10.20 -8.13 -1.12
CA TYR A 4 -8.96 -8.52 -1.75
C TYR A 4 -8.09 -7.30 -2.09
N ILE A 5 -6.80 -7.40 -1.79
CA ILE A 5 -5.77 -6.58 -2.42
C ILE A 5 -5.47 -7.21 -3.78
N ILE A 6 -5.57 -6.40 -4.83
CA ILE A 6 -5.33 -6.79 -6.22
C ILE A 6 -4.36 -5.84 -6.90
N SER A 7 -3.74 -6.30 -7.98
CA SER A 7 -3.10 -5.41 -8.95
C SER A 7 -4.12 -5.06 -10.03
N PHE A 8 -4.39 -3.78 -10.23
CA PHE A 8 -5.25 -3.34 -11.34
C PHE A 8 -4.55 -3.50 -12.70
N ARG A 9 -3.21 -3.59 -12.72
CA ARG A 9 -2.41 -3.80 -13.92
C ARG A 9 -2.64 -5.16 -14.55
N ASP A 10 -2.61 -6.23 -13.75
CA ASP A 10 -2.66 -7.62 -14.22
C ASP A 10 -3.91 -8.39 -13.72
N LYS A 11 -4.75 -7.76 -12.89
CA LYS A 11 -5.96 -8.31 -12.27
C LYS A 11 -5.70 -9.53 -11.38
N GLN A 12 -4.49 -9.67 -10.85
CA GLN A 12 -4.16 -10.72 -9.89
C GLN A 12 -4.52 -10.32 -8.47
N ARG A 13 -4.98 -11.30 -7.68
CA ARG A 13 -5.25 -11.15 -6.25
C ARG A 13 -3.98 -11.46 -5.46
N TYR A 14 -3.48 -10.46 -4.74
CA TYR A 14 -2.26 -10.57 -3.95
C TYR A 14 -2.54 -10.96 -2.50
N ALA A 15 -3.64 -10.52 -1.91
CA ALA A 15 -3.99 -10.94 -0.56
C ALA A 15 -5.48 -10.81 -0.27
N LEU A 16 -5.97 -11.61 0.66
CA LEU A 16 -7.27 -11.42 1.32
C LEU A 16 -7.02 -10.76 2.67
N ILE A 17 -7.66 -9.62 2.92
CA ILE A 17 -7.48 -8.85 4.16
C ILE A 17 -8.80 -8.62 4.87
N GLU A 18 -8.73 -8.50 6.19
CA GLU A 18 -9.77 -7.87 7.00
C GLU A 18 -9.21 -6.60 7.65
N TYR A 19 -9.80 -5.46 7.36
CA TYR A 19 -9.28 -4.14 7.71
C TYR A 19 -10.37 -3.21 8.21
N ASN A 20 -9.99 -2.22 9.01
CA ASN A 20 -10.87 -1.18 9.51
C ASN A 20 -10.21 0.19 9.34
N LYS A 21 -11.04 1.21 9.15
CA LYS A 21 -10.58 2.59 9.14
C LYS A 21 -10.13 2.98 10.53
N ILE A 22 -9.01 3.69 10.63
CA ILE A 22 -8.57 4.30 11.88
C ILE A 22 -9.03 5.74 11.92
N ASP A 23 -10.00 6.06 12.78
CA ASP A 23 -10.69 7.37 12.78
C ASP A 23 -9.76 8.56 13.05
N LYS A 24 -8.60 8.32 13.66
CA LYS A 24 -7.59 9.35 13.93
C LYS A 24 -6.95 9.91 12.66
N PHE A 25 -6.92 9.14 11.56
CA PHE A 25 -6.20 9.48 10.35
C PHE A 25 -7.10 9.35 9.12
N ASN A 26 -7.13 10.38 8.29
CA ASN A 26 -7.93 10.37 7.08
C ASN A 26 -7.40 9.33 6.09
N TYR A 27 -8.31 8.54 5.51
CA TYR A 27 -8.02 7.52 4.50
C TYR A 27 -7.03 6.43 4.94
N TYR A 28 -6.71 6.34 6.24
CA TYR A 28 -5.82 5.34 6.79
C TYR A 28 -6.60 4.13 7.30
N TYR A 29 -6.05 2.95 7.04
CA TYR A 29 -6.65 1.68 7.42
C TYR A 29 -5.57 0.77 7.98
N GLU A 30 -5.97 -0.01 8.98
CA GLU A 30 -5.17 -1.11 9.52
C GLU A 30 -5.98 -2.39 9.41
N GLY A 31 -5.29 -3.51 9.25
CA GLY A 31 -5.94 -4.80 9.12
C GLY A 31 -5.03 -5.98 9.35
N VAL A 32 -5.61 -7.14 9.14
CA VAL A 32 -4.94 -8.44 9.18
C VAL A 32 -5.03 -9.11 7.81
N ILE A 33 -3.93 -9.72 7.42
CA ILE A 33 -3.83 -10.56 6.23
C ILE A 33 -4.33 -11.95 6.60
N ILE A 34 -5.38 -12.39 5.91
CA ILE A 34 -6.00 -13.72 6.09
C ILE A 34 -5.30 -14.72 5.17
N GLU A 35 -5.06 -14.33 3.92
CA GLU A 35 -4.34 -15.12 2.92
C GLU A 35 -3.37 -14.20 2.16
N SER A 36 -2.14 -14.66 1.93
CA SER A 36 -1.10 -13.88 1.26
C SER A 36 -0.54 -14.66 0.07
N ASN A 37 -0.62 -14.05 -1.10
CA ASN A 37 -0.08 -14.50 -2.37
C ASN A 37 0.65 -13.33 -3.08
N PHE A 38 1.20 -12.38 -2.31
CA PHE A 38 1.94 -11.27 -2.88
C PHE A 38 3.14 -11.80 -3.68
N PRO A 39 3.39 -11.29 -4.90
CA PRO A 39 4.63 -11.55 -5.61
C PRO A 39 5.83 -11.11 -4.75
N GLU A 40 6.91 -11.91 -4.76
CA GLU A 40 8.11 -11.60 -3.97
C GLU A 40 8.67 -10.20 -4.26
N GLU A 41 8.58 -9.76 -5.51
CA GLU A 41 9.01 -8.43 -5.95
C GLU A 41 8.17 -7.30 -5.34
N VAL A 42 6.85 -7.50 -5.18
CA VAL A 42 5.97 -6.54 -4.50
C VAL A 42 6.31 -6.48 -3.01
N ILE A 43 6.52 -7.64 -2.37
CA ILE A 43 6.94 -7.70 -0.97
C ILE A 43 8.27 -6.96 -0.78
N PHE A 44 9.22 -7.17 -1.69
CA PHE A 44 10.51 -6.49 -1.69
C PHE A 44 10.34 -4.96 -1.73
N PHE A 45 9.59 -4.41 -2.69
CA PHE A 45 9.41 -2.96 -2.77
C PHE A 45 8.70 -2.36 -1.55
N ILE A 46 7.70 -3.06 -0.99
CA ILE A 46 7.02 -2.63 0.24
C ILE A 46 8.02 -2.52 1.41
N ASN A 47 8.86 -3.54 1.58
CA ASN A 47 9.85 -3.56 2.66
C ASN A 47 10.97 -2.53 2.43
N GLU A 48 11.41 -2.33 1.19
CA GLU A 48 12.42 -1.33 0.84
C GLU A 48 11.94 0.10 1.11
N CYS A 49 10.69 0.44 0.74
CA CYS A 49 10.12 1.75 1.09
C CYS A 49 10.19 2.00 2.60
N HIS A 50 9.79 1.01 3.40
CA HIS A 50 9.83 1.11 4.86
C HIS A 50 11.25 1.20 5.42
N ALA A 51 12.21 0.44 4.88
CA ALA A 51 13.61 0.51 5.28
C ALA A 51 14.22 1.89 5.00
N ILE A 52 14.00 2.44 3.80
CA ILE A 52 14.47 3.78 3.40
C ILE A 52 13.95 4.86 4.35
N ILE A 53 12.67 4.79 4.72
CA ILE A 53 12.05 5.73 5.67
C ILE A 53 12.74 5.63 7.04
N ASN A 54 12.97 4.40 7.54
CA ASN A 54 13.62 4.17 8.83
C ASN A 54 15.09 4.65 8.85
N ASP A 55 15.81 4.48 7.74
CA ASP A 55 17.20 4.92 7.59
C ASP A 55 17.31 6.43 7.27
N MET A 56 16.18 7.13 7.18
CA MET A 56 16.09 8.55 6.80
C MET A 56 16.76 8.85 5.44
N ALA A 57 16.84 7.85 4.56
CA ALA A 57 17.47 7.94 3.25
C ALA A 57 16.49 8.41 2.15
N ILE A 58 15.65 9.41 2.48
CA ILE A 58 14.45 9.81 1.72
C ILE A 58 14.71 10.11 0.24
N SER A 59 15.93 10.54 -0.12
CA SER A 59 16.32 10.75 -1.53
C SER A 59 16.20 9.50 -2.42
N LEU A 60 16.12 8.30 -1.83
CA LEU A 60 15.96 7.03 -2.54
C LEU A 60 14.50 6.57 -2.63
N LEU A 61 13.60 7.18 -1.86
CA LEU A 61 12.23 6.70 -1.68
C LEU A 61 11.42 6.80 -2.98
N ASP A 62 11.50 7.93 -3.66
CA ASP A 62 10.74 8.22 -4.88
C ASP A 62 10.92 7.15 -5.96
N GLU A 63 12.12 6.60 -6.13
CA GLU A 63 12.37 5.58 -7.15
C GLU A 63 11.70 4.25 -6.81
N ILE A 64 11.76 3.84 -5.54
CA ILE A 64 11.18 2.58 -5.08
C ILE A 64 9.65 2.69 -5.03
N GLU A 65 9.11 3.81 -4.55
CA GLU A 65 7.66 4.06 -4.57
C GLU A 65 7.11 4.08 -5.99
N LYS A 66 7.80 4.72 -6.94
CA LYS A 66 7.43 4.67 -8.37
C LYS A 66 7.38 3.22 -8.88
N LYS A 67 8.35 2.36 -8.52
CA LYS A 67 8.35 0.93 -8.90
C LYS A 67 7.18 0.17 -8.29
N LEU A 68 6.88 0.37 -7.01
CA LEU A 68 5.72 -0.23 -6.35
C LEU A 68 4.40 0.23 -6.99
N TYR A 69 4.30 1.51 -7.33
CA TYR A 69 3.10 2.08 -7.95
C TYR A 69 2.82 1.53 -9.36
N LEU A 70 3.84 1.03 -10.08
CA LEU A 70 3.65 0.34 -11.37
C LEU A 70 2.85 -0.97 -11.27
N TYR A 71 2.66 -1.52 -10.07
CA TYR A 71 1.75 -2.65 -9.85
C TYR A 71 0.29 -2.22 -9.72
N ASP A 72 0.01 -0.91 -9.60
CA ASP A 72 -1.32 -0.32 -9.45
C ASP A 72 -2.18 -1.10 -8.44
N ILE A 73 -1.64 -1.27 -7.22
CA ILE A 73 -2.25 -2.08 -6.18
C ILE A 73 -3.49 -1.36 -5.61
N GLY A 74 -4.56 -2.10 -5.35
CA GLY A 74 -5.76 -1.57 -4.73
C GLY A 74 -6.73 -2.61 -4.20
N LEU A 75 -7.87 -2.13 -3.71
CA LEU A 75 -8.97 -2.90 -3.16
C LEU A 75 -9.98 -3.26 -4.25
N GLU A 76 -10.39 -4.52 -4.28
CA GLU A 76 -11.26 -5.06 -5.33
C GLU A 76 -12.68 -4.46 -5.29
N LYS A 77 -13.32 -4.38 -4.11
CA LYS A 77 -14.75 -4.03 -4.03
C LYS A 77 -15.09 -2.60 -4.41
N ASN A 78 -14.22 -1.66 -4.08
CA ASN A 78 -14.47 -0.22 -4.26
C ASN A 78 -13.49 0.44 -5.24
N CYS A 79 -12.67 -0.36 -5.93
CA CYS A 79 -11.65 0.10 -6.86
C CYS A 79 -10.73 1.20 -6.30
N SER A 80 -10.50 1.20 -4.98
CA SER A 80 -9.64 2.19 -4.32
C SER A 80 -8.19 1.75 -4.39
N ARG A 81 -7.31 2.64 -4.87
CA ARG A 81 -5.86 2.39 -4.85
C ARG A 81 -5.33 2.34 -3.43
N ILE A 82 -4.25 1.61 -3.26
CA ILE A 82 -3.50 1.49 -2.00
C ILE A 82 -2.19 2.25 -2.14
N PHE A 83 -1.88 3.05 -1.12
CA PHE A 83 -0.65 3.81 -0.98
C PHE A 83 -0.04 3.52 0.39
N ASP A 84 1.27 3.74 0.50
CA ASP A 84 2.09 3.57 1.71
C ASP A 84 1.72 2.31 2.48
N ILE A 85 1.62 1.20 1.74
CA ILE A 85 1.34 -0.11 2.30
C ILE A 85 2.54 -0.54 3.14
N GLN A 86 2.28 -1.11 4.31
CA GLN A 86 3.30 -1.54 5.25
C GLN A 86 2.89 -2.84 5.93
N PHE A 87 3.82 -3.78 6.06
CA PHE A 87 3.67 -4.94 6.95
C PHE A 87 4.17 -4.56 8.35
N ILE A 88 3.27 -4.42 9.32
CA ILE A 88 3.59 -3.99 10.70
C ILE A 88 4.12 -5.17 11.54
N ASP A 89 3.52 -6.35 11.35
CA ASP A 89 3.85 -7.61 12.01
C ASP A 89 3.66 -8.76 11.00
N LYS A 90 3.86 -10.02 11.40
CA LYS A 90 3.72 -11.22 10.54
C LYS A 90 2.46 -11.25 9.67
N ASN A 91 1.34 -10.75 10.18
CA ASN A 91 0.07 -10.73 9.46
C ASN A 91 -0.67 -9.40 9.58
N LYS A 92 -0.06 -8.34 10.12
CA LYS A 92 -0.71 -7.03 10.20
C LYS A 92 -0.25 -6.16 9.05
N ILE A 93 -1.20 -5.40 8.52
CA ILE A 93 -0.97 -4.49 7.41
C ILE A 93 -1.59 -3.14 7.70
N SER A 94 -0.94 -2.08 7.25
CA SER A 94 -1.57 -0.77 7.14
C SER A 94 -1.39 -0.20 5.75
N PHE A 95 -2.27 0.71 5.38
CA PHE A 95 -2.22 1.41 4.10
C PHE A 95 -3.12 2.64 4.10
N PHE A 96 -2.93 3.49 3.10
CA PHE A 96 -3.85 4.56 2.76
C PHE A 96 -4.62 4.27 1.47
N THR A 97 -5.86 4.76 1.38
CA THR A 97 -6.64 4.74 0.12
C THR A 97 -6.53 6.02 -0.69
N LYS A 98 -5.69 6.96 -0.24
CA LYS A 98 -5.31 8.21 -0.92
C LYS A 98 -3.84 8.46 -0.65
N TYR A 99 -3.09 8.97 -1.61
CA TYR A 99 -1.68 9.28 -1.44
C TYR A 99 -1.51 10.50 -0.53
N PRO A 100 -0.83 10.39 0.63
CA PRO A 100 -0.56 11.53 1.49
C PRO A 100 0.54 12.41 0.90
N SER A 101 0.34 13.73 0.98
CA SER A 101 1.28 14.73 0.48
C SER A 101 1.29 15.94 1.42
N SER A 102 2.26 16.83 1.23
CA SER A 102 2.32 18.11 1.96
C SER A 102 1.10 19.00 1.76
N TRP A 103 0.33 18.80 0.69
CA TRP A 103 -0.86 19.57 0.35
C TRP A 103 -2.18 18.85 0.68
N GLY A 104 -2.11 17.72 1.40
CA GLY A 104 -3.26 16.88 1.71
C GLY A 104 -3.20 15.54 0.98
N TYR A 105 -4.33 15.07 0.46
CA TYR A 105 -4.47 13.72 -0.07
C TYR A 105 -4.78 13.73 -1.57
N LEU A 106 -4.04 12.93 -2.35
CA LEU A 106 -4.24 12.77 -3.79
C LEU A 106 -4.92 11.44 -4.12
N ASP A 107 -5.68 11.41 -5.20
CA ASP A 107 -6.33 10.19 -5.74
C ASP A 107 -5.35 9.23 -6.43
N LYS A 108 -4.19 9.74 -6.81
CA LYS A 108 -3.16 9.04 -7.57
C LYS A 108 -1.80 9.46 -7.07
N TYR A 109 -0.80 8.62 -7.30
CA TYR A 109 0.59 8.99 -7.09
C TYR A 109 0.93 10.22 -7.94
N PRO A 110 1.65 11.21 -7.41
CA PRO A 110 2.09 12.37 -8.17
C PRO A 110 3.08 11.90 -9.25
N SER A 111 2.59 11.81 -10.47
CA SER A 111 3.42 11.73 -11.65
C SER A 111 3.87 13.14 -11.99
N ASP A 112 5.18 13.37 -12.10
CA ASP A 112 5.72 14.55 -12.78
C ASP A 112 5.14 14.72 -14.19
#